data_AF-A0A7W4VQ24-F1
#
_entry.id   AF-A0A7W4VQ24-F1
#
_cell.length_a   1.000
_cell.length_b   1.000
_cell.length_c   1.000
_cell.angle_alpha   90.00
_cell.angle_beta   90.00
_cell.angle_gamma   90.00
#
_symmetry.space_group_name_H-M   'P 1'
#
loop_
_entity.id
_entity.type
_entity.pdbx_description
1 polymer ?
#
loop_
_entity_poly.entity_id
_entity_poly.type
_entity_poly.pdbx_seq_one_letter_code
_entity_poly.pdbx_strand_id
1 'polypeptide(L)'
;MAKSILTPKKIKPTQTPPEPEKFSIVMDGTDGKDVLFATRGDDTINGGANNDLLFGLGNRGGADGHDKLYGGAGNDTLIGGPGNDLLDGGEGIDTAALSTDTVMWMPRSGARVDFALTGAQNTRVGTKTFVSIENLIGTLKADTLKGNDVDNSFFGDAGRDTLWGRAGNDVLDGGIGNDLLNGGDGDDLLTGGLGNDRLTGGSGSDTFAFALKSAKSRSNIDTITDFAAGQDKISLLGPGLSSSKEGGFLAEKAFHIGALARDADTRIFYNVDNGKLYFDADGTGAQAAIQVAKLGKGLNLTHADFVL
;
A
#
# COMPACT_ATOMS: atom_id res chain seq x y z
N MET A 1 -0.97 -8.01 84.78
CA MET A 1 -1.75 -7.65 83.58
C MET A 1 -0.78 -7.22 82.49
N ALA A 2 -0.81 -7.85 81.31
CA ALA A 2 -0.04 -7.41 80.15
C ALA A 2 -1.01 -7.09 79.00
N LYS A 3 -1.08 -5.82 78.58
CA LYS A 3 -1.88 -5.43 77.42
C LYS A 3 -1.08 -5.73 76.15
N SER A 4 -1.51 -6.74 75.39
CA SER A 4 -0.99 -6.95 74.04
C SER A 4 -1.47 -5.81 73.14
N ILE A 5 -0.53 -5.12 72.49
CA ILE A 5 -0.83 -4.07 71.52
C ILE A 5 -1.02 -4.75 70.17
N LEU A 6 -2.25 -4.69 69.63
CA LEU A 6 -2.54 -5.13 68.26
C LEU A 6 -1.75 -4.27 67.27
N THR A 7 -0.76 -4.85 66.61
CA THR A 7 -0.11 -4.21 65.46
C THR A 7 -1.04 -4.26 64.25
N PRO A 8 -1.17 -3.16 63.48
CA PRO A 8 -2.05 -3.14 62.32
C PRO A 8 -1.51 -4.09 61.25
N LYS A 9 -2.30 -5.11 60.92
CA LYS A 9 -2.00 -6.09 59.87
C LYS A 9 -2.00 -5.36 58.53
N LYS A 10 -0.83 -5.12 57.94
CA LYS A 10 -0.71 -4.57 56.57
C LYS A 10 -1.45 -5.50 55.61
N ILE A 11 -2.62 -5.07 55.14
CA ILE A 11 -3.32 -5.72 54.03
C ILE A 11 -2.45 -5.45 52.79
N LYS A 12 -1.90 -6.51 52.17
CA LYS A 12 -1.31 -6.36 50.84
C LYS A 12 -2.46 -6.13 49.85
N PRO A 13 -2.36 -5.16 48.92
CA PRO A 13 -3.24 -5.14 47.75
C PRO A 13 -2.81 -6.28 46.82
N THR A 14 -3.34 -7.48 47.05
CA THR A 14 -3.07 -8.69 46.24
C THR A 14 -4.28 -9.13 45.44
N GLN A 15 -4.98 -8.17 44.84
CA GLN A 15 -5.71 -8.35 43.59
C GLN A 15 -5.48 -7.08 42.78
N THR A 16 -4.85 -7.20 41.61
CA THR A 16 -5.19 -6.33 40.48
C THR A 16 -6.71 -6.41 40.28
N PRO A 17 -7.40 -5.35 39.87
CA PRO A 17 -8.77 -5.49 39.39
C PRO A 17 -8.81 -6.63 38.36
N PRO A 18 -9.84 -7.49 38.37
CA PRO A 18 -10.03 -8.38 37.23
C PRO A 18 -10.06 -7.51 35.96
N GLU A 19 -9.42 -7.96 34.89
CA GLU A 19 -9.62 -7.30 33.61
C GLU A 19 -11.13 -7.26 33.33
N PRO A 20 -11.66 -6.15 32.80
CA PRO A 20 -13.08 -6.10 32.44
C PRO A 20 -13.35 -7.26 31.49
N GLU A 21 -14.40 -8.05 31.78
CA GLU A 21 -14.71 -9.23 31.01
C GLU A 21 -14.80 -8.87 29.53
N LYS A 22 -14.04 -9.58 28.70
CA LYS A 22 -14.16 -9.54 27.25
C LYS A 22 -15.55 -10.04 26.89
N PHE A 23 -16.45 -9.14 26.54
CA PHE A 23 -17.71 -9.52 25.91
C PHE A 23 -17.43 -9.90 24.46
N SER A 24 -18.02 -11.00 24.00
CA SER A 24 -18.10 -11.36 22.59
C SER A 24 -19.50 -11.05 22.06
N ILE A 25 -19.59 -10.59 20.82
CA ILE A 25 -20.82 -10.30 20.11
C ILE A 25 -20.87 -11.01 18.76
N VAL A 26 -22.09 -11.21 18.26
CA VAL A 26 -22.37 -11.46 16.86
C VAL A 26 -23.11 -10.23 16.34
N MET A 27 -22.63 -9.65 15.23
CA MET A 27 -23.22 -8.49 14.58
C MET A 27 -23.49 -8.83 13.12
N ASP A 28 -24.74 -8.66 12.71
CA ASP A 28 -25.17 -8.80 11.33
C ASP A 28 -25.53 -7.39 10.80
N GLY A 29 -24.95 -7.01 9.66
CA GLY A 29 -25.34 -5.82 8.91
C GLY A 29 -26.61 -6.04 8.09
N THR A 30 -26.84 -5.15 7.15
CA THR A 30 -28.06 -5.07 6.34
C THR A 30 -27.80 -5.39 4.86
N ASP A 31 -28.83 -5.31 4.02
CA ASP A 31 -28.68 -5.36 2.55
C ASP A 31 -28.15 -4.02 1.97
N GLY A 32 -27.46 -3.20 2.76
CA GLY A 32 -26.98 -1.88 2.37
C GLY A 32 -25.65 -1.55 3.03
N LYS A 33 -24.93 -0.55 2.50
CA LYS A 33 -23.59 -0.19 2.99
C LYS A 33 -23.60 0.14 4.49
N ASP A 34 -22.90 -0.69 5.25
CA ASP A 34 -22.76 -0.62 6.69
C ASP A 34 -21.32 -0.28 7.14
N VAL A 35 -21.21 0.16 8.41
CA VAL A 35 -19.93 0.38 9.09
C VAL A 35 -20.03 -0.25 10.47
N LEU A 36 -19.41 -1.41 10.63
CA LEU A 36 -19.62 -2.32 11.76
C LEU A 36 -18.37 -2.36 12.64
N PHE A 37 -18.58 -2.16 13.95
CA PHE A 37 -17.52 -2.17 14.96
C PHE A 37 -17.79 -3.28 15.98
N ALA A 38 -16.89 -4.25 16.04
CA ALA A 38 -16.80 -5.22 17.12
C ALA A 38 -16.24 -4.57 18.41
N THR A 39 -15.89 -5.39 19.38
CA THR A 39 -15.59 -4.98 20.76
C THR A 39 -14.10 -5.11 21.07
N ARG A 40 -13.74 -6.04 21.95
CA ARG A 40 -12.38 -6.50 22.31
C ARG A 40 -12.38 -7.99 22.68
N GLY A 41 -13.54 -8.64 22.64
CA GLY A 41 -13.67 -10.08 22.79
C GLY A 41 -13.33 -10.78 21.49
N ASP A 42 -13.77 -12.02 21.37
CA ASP A 42 -13.61 -12.80 20.15
C ASP A 42 -14.96 -12.69 19.41
N ASP A 43 -15.04 -11.79 18.44
CA ASP A 43 -16.28 -11.31 17.85
C ASP A 43 -16.57 -11.96 16.49
N THR A 44 -17.82 -11.88 16.03
CA THR A 44 -18.21 -12.28 14.66
C THR A 44 -19.04 -11.19 14.03
N ILE A 45 -18.60 -10.69 12.87
CA ILE A 45 -19.25 -9.64 12.10
C ILE A 45 -19.57 -10.20 10.72
N ASN A 46 -20.82 -10.09 10.30
CA ASN A 46 -21.26 -10.30 8.92
C ASN A 46 -21.67 -8.94 8.35
N GLY A 47 -21.07 -8.49 7.24
CA GLY A 47 -21.45 -7.26 6.54
C GLY A 47 -22.82 -7.41 5.91
N GLY A 48 -22.92 -8.26 4.90
CA GLY A 48 -24.18 -8.63 4.25
C GLY A 48 -24.08 -8.42 2.74
N ALA A 49 -24.64 -7.32 2.26
CA ALA A 49 -24.60 -6.97 0.84
C ALA A 49 -24.38 -5.47 0.62
N ASN A 50 -23.69 -5.14 -0.48
CA ASN A 50 -23.02 -3.87 -0.77
C ASN A 50 -21.69 -3.72 -0.02
N ASN A 51 -20.98 -2.64 -0.33
CA ASN A 51 -19.58 -2.42 0.05
C ASN A 51 -19.46 -1.94 1.51
N ASP A 52 -19.14 -2.81 2.43
CA ASP A 52 -19.13 -2.57 3.87
C ASP A 52 -17.73 -2.23 4.44
N LEU A 53 -17.70 -1.79 5.70
CA LEU A 53 -16.47 -1.50 6.43
C LEU A 53 -16.52 -2.12 7.83
N LEU A 54 -15.76 -3.20 8.04
CA LEU A 54 -15.79 -4.04 9.23
C LEU A 54 -14.53 -3.86 10.08
N PHE A 55 -14.69 -3.61 11.37
CA PHE A 55 -13.60 -3.47 12.33
C PHE A 55 -13.73 -4.49 13.47
N GLY A 56 -12.77 -5.42 13.61
CA GLY A 56 -12.63 -6.32 14.77
C GLY A 56 -12.32 -5.55 16.06
N LEU A 57 -11.44 -4.53 15.92
CA LEU A 57 -10.88 -3.73 17.00
C LEU A 57 -10.05 -4.55 18.01
N GLY A 58 -9.33 -3.84 18.88
CA GLY A 58 -8.49 -4.51 19.87
C GLY A 58 -7.74 -3.55 20.77
N ASN A 59 -6.94 -4.12 21.67
CA ASN A 59 -6.39 -3.39 22.80
C ASN A 59 -4.88 -3.17 22.64
N ARG A 60 -4.34 -2.09 23.22
CA ARG A 60 -2.87 -1.94 23.34
C ARG A 60 -2.37 -2.73 24.56
N GLY A 61 -2.46 -4.06 24.56
CA GLY A 61 -2.15 -4.84 25.76
C GLY A 61 -1.91 -6.35 25.67
N GLY A 62 -2.30 -7.05 24.59
CA GLY A 62 -2.20 -8.52 24.55
C GLY A 62 -3.42 -9.24 25.15
N ALA A 63 -4.55 -8.53 25.21
CA ALA A 63 -5.88 -9.06 25.48
C ALA A 63 -6.73 -8.77 24.24
N ASP A 64 -6.24 -9.24 23.10
CA ASP A 64 -6.68 -8.86 21.76
C ASP A 64 -7.74 -9.86 21.25
N GLY A 65 -8.69 -9.41 20.45
CA GLY A 65 -9.77 -10.25 19.92
C GLY A 65 -9.26 -11.34 18.98
N HIS A 66 -10.07 -12.34 18.71
CA HIS A 66 -9.82 -13.40 17.72
C HIS A 66 -11.03 -13.45 16.79
N ASP A 67 -11.10 -12.46 15.91
CA ASP A 67 -12.36 -12.07 15.30
C ASP A 67 -12.61 -12.77 13.97
N LYS A 68 -13.89 -12.88 13.60
CA LYS A 68 -14.32 -13.36 12.29
C LYS A 68 -15.09 -12.26 11.60
N LEU A 69 -14.49 -11.70 10.56
CA LEU A 69 -15.08 -10.68 9.72
C LEU A 69 -15.42 -11.34 8.39
N TYR A 70 -16.71 -11.38 8.06
CA TYR A 70 -17.25 -11.81 6.78
C TYR A 70 -17.83 -10.57 6.08
N GLY A 71 -17.29 -10.18 4.93
CA GLY A 71 -17.84 -9.07 4.14
C GLY A 71 -19.22 -9.43 3.62
N GLY A 72 -19.27 -10.30 2.61
CA GLY A 72 -20.48 -10.86 2.05
C GLY A 72 -20.50 -10.73 0.53
N ALA A 73 -21.33 -9.83 0.01
CA ALA A 73 -21.41 -9.54 -1.41
C ALA A 73 -21.26 -8.03 -1.67
N GLY A 74 -20.10 -7.60 -2.15
CA GLY A 74 -19.70 -6.21 -2.26
C GLY A 74 -18.20 -6.06 -2.45
N ASN A 75 -17.70 -4.84 -2.54
CA ASN A 75 -16.27 -4.59 -2.41
C ASN A 75 -16.00 -4.03 -1.02
N ASP A 76 -15.68 -4.91 -0.08
CA ASP A 76 -15.66 -4.65 1.35
C ASP A 76 -14.28 -4.24 1.85
N THR A 77 -14.23 -3.68 3.06
CA THR A 77 -12.98 -3.35 3.74
C THR A 77 -12.96 -3.93 5.16
N LEU A 78 -12.05 -4.86 5.40
CA LEU A 78 -11.96 -5.64 6.63
C LEU A 78 -10.69 -5.29 7.42
N ILE A 79 -10.87 -4.87 8.67
CA ILE A 79 -9.80 -4.49 9.60
C ILE A 79 -9.94 -5.33 10.88
N GLY A 80 -9.30 -6.51 10.92
CA GLY A 80 -9.29 -7.33 12.13
C GLY A 80 -8.64 -6.62 13.33
N GLY A 81 -7.52 -5.90 13.10
CA GLY A 81 -6.75 -5.25 14.16
C GLY A 81 -5.68 -6.16 14.75
N PRO A 82 -5.32 -6.05 16.04
CA PRO A 82 -4.46 -7.02 16.72
C PRO A 82 -5.26 -8.27 17.06
N GLY A 83 -4.67 -9.45 16.96
CA GLY A 83 -5.39 -10.69 17.22
C GLY A 83 -5.10 -11.82 16.25
N ASN A 84 -5.83 -12.92 16.41
CA ASN A 84 -5.82 -14.08 15.52
C ASN A 84 -7.13 -14.13 14.75
N ASP A 85 -7.18 -13.47 13.59
CA ASP A 85 -8.45 -13.14 12.94
C ASP A 85 -8.64 -13.87 11.61
N LEU A 86 -9.90 -14.15 11.29
CA LEU A 86 -10.35 -14.54 9.96
C LEU A 86 -10.94 -13.31 9.28
N LEU A 87 -10.40 -12.95 8.12
CA LEU A 87 -10.93 -11.94 7.21
C LEU A 87 -11.35 -12.68 5.94
N ASP A 88 -12.65 -12.73 5.71
CA ASP A 88 -13.29 -13.39 4.58
C ASP A 88 -14.07 -12.32 3.81
N GLY A 89 -13.60 -11.90 2.63
CA GLY A 89 -14.25 -10.85 1.85
C GLY A 89 -15.59 -11.31 1.30
N GLY A 90 -15.56 -12.29 0.39
CA GLY A 90 -16.73 -13.00 -0.09
C GLY A 90 -16.85 -12.94 -1.61
N GLU A 91 -17.92 -12.31 -2.10
CA GLU A 91 -18.15 -12.01 -3.52
C GLU A 91 -17.83 -10.54 -3.84
N GLY A 92 -16.69 -10.27 -4.50
CA GLY A 92 -16.40 -8.95 -5.05
C GLY A 92 -14.91 -8.70 -5.29
N ILE A 93 -14.43 -7.54 -4.88
CA ILE A 93 -13.00 -7.19 -4.82
C ILE A 93 -12.73 -6.57 -3.46
N ASP A 94 -12.20 -7.35 -2.55
CA ASP A 94 -12.21 -7.07 -1.13
C ASP A 94 -10.85 -6.61 -0.61
N THR A 95 -10.87 -5.76 0.42
CA THR A 95 -9.67 -5.08 0.94
C THR A 95 -9.43 -5.42 2.41
N ALA A 96 -8.34 -6.13 2.71
CA ALA A 96 -7.84 -6.21 4.07
C ALA A 96 -6.96 -4.99 4.38
N ALA A 97 -7.05 -4.45 5.60
CA ALA A 97 -6.18 -3.35 6.03
C ALA A 97 -5.51 -3.67 7.38
N LEU A 98 -4.17 -3.68 7.37
CA LEU A 98 -3.31 -4.10 8.48
C LEU A 98 -2.98 -2.97 9.45
N SER A 99 -3.16 -1.72 9.02
CA SER A 99 -3.35 -0.56 9.89
C SER A 99 -4.18 0.50 9.16
N THR A 100 -4.81 1.40 9.91
CA THR A 100 -5.42 2.62 9.36
C THR A 100 -5.25 3.75 10.36
N ASP A 101 -5.19 5.00 9.90
CA ASP A 101 -5.22 6.19 10.77
C ASP A 101 -6.55 6.29 11.56
N THR A 102 -7.59 5.59 11.09
CA THR A 102 -8.92 5.50 11.70
C THR A 102 -8.94 4.67 13.00
N VAL A 103 -7.95 3.80 13.25
CA VAL A 103 -7.94 2.88 14.40
C VAL A 103 -6.83 3.21 15.39
N MET A 104 -7.17 3.22 16.69
CA MET A 104 -6.29 3.59 17.81
C MET A 104 -5.08 2.65 18.03
N TRP A 105 -4.91 1.61 17.21
CA TRP A 105 -3.84 0.63 17.28
C TRP A 105 -2.88 0.83 16.10
N MET A 106 -1.59 0.94 16.43
CA MET A 106 -0.52 1.09 15.44
C MET A 106 0.49 -0.04 15.64
N PRO A 107 0.77 -0.87 14.63
CA PRO A 107 1.82 -1.87 14.67
C PRO A 107 3.19 -1.30 15.06
N ARG A 108 3.93 -2.05 15.89
CA ARG A 108 5.32 -1.70 16.28
C ARG A 108 6.36 -2.17 15.25
N SER A 109 5.95 -2.99 14.29
CA SER A 109 6.76 -3.52 13.20
C SER A 109 5.89 -3.70 11.98
N GLY A 110 6.49 -3.58 10.79
CA GLY A 110 5.77 -3.85 9.55
C GLY A 110 5.35 -5.31 9.42
N ALA A 111 4.29 -5.50 8.67
CA ALA A 111 3.65 -6.77 8.43
C ALA A 111 4.47 -7.71 7.54
N ARG A 112 3.99 -8.95 7.45
CA ARG A 112 4.36 -9.92 6.41
C ARG A 112 3.11 -10.62 5.94
N VAL A 113 2.74 -10.50 4.67
CA VAL A 113 1.60 -11.21 4.10
C VAL A 113 2.00 -11.89 2.81
N ASP A 114 1.45 -13.07 2.58
CA ASP A 114 1.58 -13.84 1.35
C ASP A 114 0.22 -14.47 1.01
N PHE A 115 -0.48 -13.94 0.02
CA PHE A 115 -1.84 -14.38 -0.37
C PHE A 115 -1.86 -15.73 -1.10
N ALA A 116 -0.71 -16.30 -1.49
CA ALA A 116 -0.64 -17.70 -1.90
C ALA A 116 -0.74 -18.68 -0.70
N LEU A 117 -0.71 -18.18 0.55
CA LEU A 117 -0.97 -18.97 1.75
C LEU A 117 -2.46 -18.94 2.11
N THR A 118 -3.18 -20.00 1.74
CA THR A 118 -4.64 -20.19 1.97
C THR A 118 -5.01 -20.51 3.42
N GLY A 119 -4.27 -20.00 4.41
CA GLY A 119 -4.41 -20.39 5.81
C GLY A 119 -3.75 -19.42 6.77
N ALA A 120 -3.92 -19.70 8.07
CA ALA A 120 -3.43 -18.85 9.16
C ALA A 120 -1.91 -18.57 9.04
N GLN A 121 -1.57 -17.31 8.80
CA GLN A 121 -0.20 -16.83 8.63
C GLN A 121 0.16 -15.79 9.69
N ASN A 122 1.38 -15.87 10.23
CA ASN A 122 1.86 -14.90 11.22
C ASN A 122 2.29 -13.61 10.51
N THR A 123 1.43 -12.60 10.55
CA THR A 123 1.66 -11.36 9.83
C THR A 123 2.55 -10.37 10.56
N ARG A 124 3.11 -10.73 11.74
CA ARG A 124 3.79 -9.83 12.70
C ARG A 124 2.90 -8.74 13.33
N VAL A 125 1.64 -8.62 12.88
CA VAL A 125 0.63 -7.73 13.45
C VAL A 125 -0.58 -8.52 14.00
N GLY A 126 -0.40 -9.83 14.11
CA GLY A 126 -1.40 -10.83 14.49
C GLY A 126 -1.15 -12.12 13.70
N THR A 127 -1.93 -13.17 13.96
CA THR A 127 -2.08 -14.25 12.97
C THR A 127 -3.31 -13.91 12.15
N LYS A 128 -3.24 -13.93 10.83
CA LYS A 128 -4.40 -13.64 9.98
C LYS A 128 -4.67 -14.82 9.05
N THR A 129 -5.94 -15.11 8.82
CA THR A 129 -6.40 -15.96 7.73
C THR A 129 -7.15 -15.06 6.76
N PHE A 130 -6.71 -14.99 5.51
CA PHE A 130 -7.38 -14.25 4.46
C PHE A 130 -8.10 -15.26 3.55
N VAL A 131 -9.36 -14.97 3.21
CA VAL A 131 -10.21 -15.75 2.30
C VAL A 131 -10.91 -14.75 1.40
N SER A 132 -10.87 -14.94 0.07
CA SER A 132 -11.40 -13.98 -0.91
C SER A 132 -11.03 -12.52 -0.58
N ILE A 133 -9.71 -12.24 -0.57
CA ILE A 133 -9.18 -10.89 -0.40
C ILE A 133 -8.16 -10.66 -1.52
N GLU A 134 -8.39 -9.63 -2.32
CA GLU A 134 -7.56 -9.27 -3.47
C GLU A 134 -6.66 -8.08 -3.12
N ASN A 135 -7.13 -7.17 -2.28
CA ASN A 135 -6.45 -5.92 -1.96
C ASN A 135 -5.89 -5.90 -0.53
N LEU A 136 -4.75 -5.23 -0.35
CA LEU A 136 -4.08 -5.14 0.94
C LEU A 136 -3.50 -3.76 1.21
N ILE A 137 -3.98 -3.13 2.28
CA ILE A 137 -3.35 -1.94 2.85
C ILE A 137 -2.41 -2.40 3.97
N GLY A 138 -1.14 -2.02 3.84
CA GLY A 138 -0.06 -2.33 4.76
C GLY A 138 -0.12 -1.56 6.08
N THR A 139 1.06 -1.24 6.59
CA THR A 139 1.25 -0.53 7.85
C THR A 139 2.17 0.65 7.67
N LEU A 140 2.12 1.61 8.60
CA LEU A 140 3.09 2.72 8.68
C LEU A 140 4.52 2.26 9.08
N LYS A 141 4.97 1.05 8.71
CA LYS A 141 6.27 0.45 9.01
C LYS A 141 6.70 -0.47 7.85
N ALA A 142 8.01 -0.67 7.68
CA ALA A 142 8.60 -1.56 6.67
C ALA A 142 8.00 -2.99 6.62
N ASP A 143 7.11 -3.18 5.65
CA ASP A 143 6.27 -4.34 5.38
C ASP A 143 6.93 -5.32 4.39
N THR A 144 6.25 -6.43 4.14
CA THR A 144 6.52 -7.33 3.02
C THR A 144 5.22 -7.98 2.60
N LEU A 145 4.64 -7.55 1.49
CA LEU A 145 3.34 -7.98 0.99
C LEU A 145 3.55 -8.77 -0.31
N LYS A 146 2.85 -9.89 -0.47
CA LYS A 146 2.91 -10.73 -1.67
C LYS A 146 1.51 -11.17 -2.08
N GLY A 147 1.19 -10.97 -3.35
CA GLY A 147 -0.08 -11.33 -3.95
C GLY A 147 -0.22 -12.82 -4.23
N ASN A 148 -1.06 -13.18 -5.19
CA ASN A 148 -1.30 -14.56 -5.60
C ASN A 148 -1.33 -14.64 -7.14
N ASP A 149 -2.17 -15.49 -7.72
CA ASP A 149 -2.27 -15.67 -9.18
C ASP A 149 -3.50 -14.94 -9.77
N VAL A 150 -4.03 -13.91 -9.07
CA VAL A 150 -5.08 -13.00 -9.55
C VAL A 150 -4.71 -11.54 -9.27
N ASP A 151 -5.30 -10.61 -10.03
CA ASP A 151 -5.13 -9.16 -9.90
C ASP A 151 -5.27 -8.69 -8.42
N ASN A 152 -4.25 -8.01 -7.88
CA ASN A 152 -4.20 -7.53 -6.50
C ASN A 152 -3.86 -6.02 -6.44
N SER A 153 -4.49 -5.26 -5.53
CA SER A 153 -4.11 -3.85 -5.26
C SER A 153 -3.47 -3.69 -3.89
N PHE A 154 -2.17 -3.39 -3.85
CA PHE A 154 -1.38 -3.26 -2.63
C PHE A 154 -0.89 -1.84 -2.38
N PHE A 155 -1.03 -1.39 -1.13
CA PHE A 155 -0.61 -0.06 -0.67
C PHE A 155 0.33 -0.20 0.54
N GLY A 156 1.61 0.14 0.38
CA GLY A 156 2.63 0.09 1.44
C GLY A 156 2.49 1.18 2.51
N ASP A 157 1.78 2.28 2.20
CA ASP A 157 1.57 3.46 3.05
C ASP A 157 2.87 4.18 3.43
N ALA A 158 3.60 3.75 4.46
CA ALA A 158 4.85 4.40 4.85
C ALA A 158 5.84 3.45 5.52
N GLY A 159 7.04 3.32 4.98
CA GLY A 159 8.00 2.38 5.53
C GLY A 159 9.28 2.28 4.74
N ARG A 160 9.57 1.04 4.35
CA ARG A 160 10.62 0.69 3.40
C ARG A 160 10.28 -0.70 2.88
N ASP A 161 9.27 -0.70 2.04
CA ASP A 161 8.35 -1.78 1.86
C ASP A 161 8.81 -2.69 0.73
N THR A 162 8.20 -3.87 0.66
CA THR A 162 8.50 -4.80 -0.43
C THR A 162 7.22 -5.46 -0.88
N LEU A 163 6.80 -5.09 -2.08
CA LEU A 163 5.55 -5.50 -2.70
C LEU A 163 5.87 -6.41 -3.89
N TRP A 164 5.24 -7.57 -3.92
CA TRP A 164 5.28 -8.51 -5.02
C TRP A 164 3.85 -8.81 -5.45
N GLY A 165 3.49 -8.49 -6.68
CA GLY A 165 2.19 -8.86 -7.26
C GLY A 165 2.09 -10.38 -7.45
N ARG A 166 2.93 -10.88 -8.37
CA ARG A 166 3.14 -12.26 -8.87
C ARG A 166 2.51 -12.50 -10.23
N ALA A 167 1.21 -12.74 -10.33
CA ALA A 167 0.56 -12.99 -11.59
C ALA A 167 -0.89 -12.49 -11.56
N GLY A 168 -1.31 -11.84 -12.65
CA GLY A 168 -2.47 -10.96 -12.63
C GLY A 168 -2.03 -9.54 -12.99
N ASN A 169 -2.98 -8.63 -13.21
CA ASN A 169 -2.68 -7.24 -13.53
C ASN A 169 -2.70 -6.43 -12.21
N ASP A 170 -1.54 -6.30 -11.59
CA ASP A 170 -1.42 -5.82 -10.22
C ASP A 170 -1.28 -4.29 -10.12
N VAL A 171 -1.79 -3.71 -9.04
CA VAL A 171 -1.64 -2.28 -8.71
C VAL A 171 -0.81 -2.17 -7.43
N LEU A 172 0.44 -1.70 -7.56
CA LEU A 172 1.39 -1.62 -6.44
C LEU A 172 1.76 -0.15 -6.17
N ASP A 173 1.43 0.35 -4.98
CA ASP A 173 1.84 1.67 -4.48
C ASP A 173 2.75 1.52 -3.25
N GLY A 174 4.01 1.95 -3.36
CA GLY A 174 4.99 1.91 -2.26
C GLY A 174 4.68 2.92 -1.14
N GLY A 175 4.05 4.04 -1.46
CA GLY A 175 3.76 5.10 -0.49
C GLY A 175 4.98 5.95 -0.13
N ILE A 176 5.38 5.99 1.15
CA ILE A 176 6.51 6.80 1.64
C ILE A 176 7.64 5.91 2.14
N GLY A 177 8.69 5.70 1.33
CA GLY A 177 9.80 4.84 1.74
C GLY A 177 11.05 4.91 0.87
N ASN A 178 11.65 3.74 0.62
CA ASN A 178 12.66 3.53 -0.43
C ASN A 178 12.44 2.08 -0.88
N ASP A 179 11.39 1.91 -1.66
CA ASP A 179 10.59 0.70 -1.67
C ASP A 179 11.02 -0.24 -2.80
N LEU A 180 10.64 -1.50 -2.69
CA LEU A 180 10.93 -2.51 -3.72
C LEU A 180 9.62 -3.08 -4.22
N LEU A 181 9.22 -2.66 -5.42
CA LEU A 181 8.03 -3.13 -6.10
C LEU A 181 8.45 -4.06 -7.24
N ASN A 182 7.77 -5.18 -7.34
CA ASN A 182 7.82 -6.09 -8.47
C ASN A 182 6.40 -6.51 -8.80
N GLY A 183 5.93 -6.21 -10.01
CA GLY A 183 4.63 -6.65 -10.51
C GLY A 183 4.62 -8.17 -10.65
N GLY A 184 4.96 -8.67 -11.82
CA GLY A 184 5.28 -10.09 -12.03
C GLY A 184 5.01 -10.53 -13.46
N ASP A 185 3.99 -11.36 -13.64
CA ASP A 185 3.45 -11.73 -14.95
C ASP A 185 2.03 -11.13 -15.13
N GLY A 186 1.93 -10.05 -15.91
CA GLY A 186 0.68 -9.30 -16.13
C GLY A 186 0.95 -7.88 -16.65
N ASP A 187 -0.11 -7.12 -16.94
CA ASP A 187 0.01 -5.70 -17.33
C ASP A 187 -0.06 -4.81 -16.07
N ASP A 188 1.06 -4.63 -15.37
CA ASP A 188 1.07 -4.09 -13.99
C ASP A 188 1.13 -2.55 -13.91
N LEU A 189 0.60 -1.97 -12.82
CA LEU A 189 0.71 -0.54 -12.49
C LEU A 189 1.54 -0.32 -11.23
N LEU A 190 2.76 0.20 -11.38
CA LEU A 190 3.71 0.43 -10.29
C LEU A 190 3.88 1.93 -9.99
N THR A 191 3.63 2.33 -8.75
CA THR A 191 3.90 3.67 -8.20
C THR A 191 4.89 3.55 -7.05
N GLY A 192 6.10 4.11 -7.19
CA GLY A 192 7.09 4.14 -6.11
C GLY A 192 6.63 5.00 -4.92
N GLY A 193 6.30 6.26 -5.22
CA GLY A 193 5.71 7.20 -4.27
C GLY A 193 6.69 8.29 -3.83
N LEU A 194 7.09 8.28 -2.55
CA LEU A 194 8.01 9.23 -1.92
C LEU A 194 9.28 8.56 -1.40
N GLY A 195 10.16 8.14 -2.32
CA GLY A 195 11.44 7.55 -1.97
C GLY A 195 12.46 7.59 -3.10
N ASN A 196 13.47 6.73 -3.01
CA ASN A 196 14.25 6.31 -4.17
C ASN A 196 13.96 4.83 -4.38
N ASP A 197 12.93 4.58 -5.16
CA ASP A 197 12.27 3.28 -5.18
C ASP A 197 12.89 2.38 -6.26
N ARG A 198 12.63 1.08 -6.17
CA ARG A 198 13.11 0.08 -7.12
C ARG A 198 11.91 -0.62 -7.70
N LEU A 199 11.62 -0.31 -8.96
CA LEU A 199 10.47 -0.79 -9.68
C LEU A 199 10.91 -1.86 -10.69
N THR A 200 10.17 -2.95 -10.74
CA THR A 200 10.39 -4.09 -11.63
C THR A 200 9.01 -4.42 -12.18
N GLY A 201 8.77 -4.29 -13.47
CA GLY A 201 7.48 -4.68 -14.03
C GLY A 201 7.41 -6.20 -14.03
N GLY A 202 7.72 -6.77 -15.19
CA GLY A 202 8.20 -8.15 -15.32
C GLY A 202 7.89 -8.66 -16.70
N SER A 203 6.86 -9.50 -16.81
CA SER A 203 6.34 -10.04 -18.07
C SER A 203 4.97 -9.42 -18.40
N GLY A 204 4.95 -8.30 -19.11
CA GLY A 204 3.71 -7.74 -19.65
C GLY A 204 3.88 -6.28 -20.09
N SER A 205 2.78 -5.57 -20.33
CA SER A 205 2.80 -4.15 -20.74
C SER A 205 2.68 -3.23 -19.52
N ASP A 206 3.76 -3.15 -18.75
CA ASP A 206 3.78 -2.50 -17.45
C ASP A 206 3.71 -0.97 -17.54
N THR A 207 3.12 -0.34 -16.53
CA THR A 207 3.04 1.12 -16.38
C THR A 207 3.71 1.60 -15.10
N PHE A 208 4.77 2.38 -15.24
CA PHE A 208 5.48 3.01 -14.12
C PHE A 208 4.99 4.44 -13.94
N ALA A 209 4.30 4.73 -12.83
CA ALA A 209 3.63 5.99 -12.58
C ALA A 209 4.37 6.92 -11.61
N PHE A 210 4.52 8.19 -12.00
CA PHE A 210 5.29 9.20 -11.27
C PHE A 210 4.43 10.40 -10.88
N ALA A 211 4.43 10.72 -9.59
CA ALA A 211 3.77 11.92 -9.07
C ALA A 211 4.71 13.14 -9.15
N LEU A 212 4.55 13.98 -10.17
CA LEU A 212 5.42 15.15 -10.41
C LEU A 212 5.40 16.24 -9.31
N LYS A 213 4.52 16.14 -8.30
CA LYS A 213 4.67 16.91 -7.05
C LYS A 213 5.97 16.57 -6.32
N SER A 214 6.37 15.30 -6.34
CA SER A 214 7.61 14.77 -5.76
C SER A 214 8.86 15.25 -6.50
N ALA A 215 8.74 15.57 -7.79
CA ALA A 215 9.85 16.00 -8.65
C ALA A 215 10.56 17.28 -8.15
N LYS A 216 9.90 18.15 -7.37
CA LYS A 216 10.60 19.29 -6.74
C LYS A 216 11.65 18.85 -5.70
N SER A 217 11.60 17.61 -5.22
CA SER A 217 12.63 16.99 -4.41
C SER A 217 13.68 16.31 -5.29
N ARG A 218 14.92 16.82 -5.27
CA ARG A 218 16.08 16.21 -5.96
C ARG A 218 16.53 14.85 -5.39
N SER A 219 15.80 14.30 -4.42
CA SER A 219 16.07 13.04 -3.74
C SER A 219 14.94 12.01 -3.88
N ASN A 220 14.00 12.24 -4.81
CA ASN A 220 13.06 11.22 -5.25
C ASN A 220 13.41 10.86 -6.70
N ILE A 221 14.11 9.74 -6.87
CA ILE A 221 14.66 9.26 -8.14
C ILE A 221 14.57 7.74 -8.15
N ASP A 222 13.52 7.20 -8.75
CA ASP A 222 13.30 5.76 -8.79
C ASP A 222 14.20 5.08 -9.83
N THR A 223 14.43 3.79 -9.63
CA THR A 223 15.11 2.93 -10.59
C THR A 223 14.14 1.89 -11.12
N ILE A 224 13.70 2.04 -12.37
CA ILE A 224 13.03 0.98 -13.12
C ILE A 224 14.13 0.02 -13.60
N THR A 225 13.99 -1.27 -13.31
CA THR A 225 15.11 -2.21 -13.41
C THR A 225 15.15 -3.02 -14.71
N ASP A 226 14.04 -3.12 -15.42
CA ASP A 226 13.77 -4.06 -16.52
C ASP A 226 13.09 -3.44 -17.76
N PHE A 227 12.70 -2.16 -17.71
CA PHE A 227 11.91 -1.44 -18.73
C PHE A 227 12.12 -1.87 -20.20
N ALA A 228 11.07 -2.43 -20.80
CA ALA A 228 11.01 -2.87 -22.19
C ALA A 228 10.42 -1.78 -23.11
N ALA A 229 11.30 -1.03 -23.79
CA ALA A 229 10.90 -0.01 -24.75
C ALA A 229 10.05 -0.59 -25.91
N GLY A 230 8.94 0.08 -26.23
CA GLY A 230 7.91 -0.36 -27.17
C GLY A 230 6.77 -1.15 -26.54
N GLN A 231 6.95 -1.67 -25.32
CA GLN A 231 5.99 -2.49 -24.58
C GLN A 231 5.48 -1.70 -23.37
N ASP A 232 6.37 -1.39 -22.44
CA ASP A 232 6.07 -0.70 -21.18
C ASP A 232 5.75 0.79 -21.37
N LYS A 233 5.24 1.42 -20.30
CA LYS A 233 4.79 2.82 -20.28
C LYS A 233 5.31 3.55 -19.05
N ILE A 234 5.63 4.83 -19.24
CA ILE A 234 5.97 5.76 -18.17
C ILE A 234 4.85 6.80 -18.06
N SER A 235 4.09 6.76 -16.98
CA SER A 235 3.04 7.73 -16.70
C SER A 235 3.58 8.88 -15.85
N LEU A 236 3.45 10.12 -16.32
CA LEU A 236 3.86 11.32 -15.57
C LEU A 236 2.67 12.07 -14.94
N LEU A 237 1.50 11.43 -14.87
CA LEU A 237 0.20 12.06 -14.61
C LEU A 237 -0.28 12.08 -13.14
N GLY A 238 0.60 11.92 -12.15
CA GLY A 238 0.16 11.81 -10.75
C GLY A 238 -0.65 13.02 -10.21
N PRO A 239 -1.56 12.81 -9.23
CA PRO A 239 -2.58 13.78 -8.83
C PRO A 239 -1.98 15.11 -8.32
N GLY A 240 -1.94 16.11 -9.20
CA GLY A 240 -1.25 17.36 -8.91
C GLY A 240 -0.99 18.27 -10.11
N LEU A 241 -1.03 17.73 -11.34
CA LEU A 241 -1.07 18.55 -12.55
C LEU A 241 -2.47 19.15 -12.75
N SER A 242 -2.75 20.25 -12.05
CA SER A 242 -3.87 21.12 -12.41
C SER A 242 -3.57 21.83 -13.73
N SER A 243 -3.81 21.12 -14.83
CA SER A 243 -3.99 21.63 -16.20
C SER A 243 -3.45 23.04 -16.46
N SER A 244 -2.14 23.16 -16.66
CA SER A 244 -1.54 24.37 -17.24
C SER A 244 -1.82 24.44 -18.74
N LYS A 245 -3.11 24.61 -19.05
CA LYS A 245 -3.77 24.83 -20.35
C LYS A 245 -3.64 23.75 -21.42
N GLU A 246 -4.83 23.21 -21.73
CA GLU A 246 -5.22 22.48 -22.93
C GLU A 246 -4.56 21.12 -23.14
N GLY A 247 -5.41 20.12 -23.41
CA GLY A 247 -5.00 18.76 -23.73
C GLY A 247 -4.36 18.71 -25.12
N GLY A 248 -3.06 18.98 -25.16
CA GLY A 248 -2.20 18.65 -26.29
C GLY A 248 -1.52 17.32 -26.02
N PHE A 249 -1.72 16.34 -26.90
CA PHE A 249 -0.76 15.25 -27.05
C PHE A 249 0.63 15.88 -27.20
N LEU A 250 1.65 15.38 -26.50
CA LEU A 250 3.03 15.76 -26.83
C LEU A 250 3.30 15.28 -28.26
N ALA A 251 3.27 16.23 -29.21
CA ALA A 251 3.66 15.96 -30.56
C ALA A 251 5.11 15.46 -30.59
N GLU A 252 5.47 14.71 -31.63
CA GLU A 252 6.81 14.14 -31.88
C GLU A 252 7.98 15.12 -31.61
N LYS A 253 7.73 16.43 -31.74
CA LYS A 253 8.68 17.52 -31.49
C LYS A 253 8.97 17.84 -30.01
N ALA A 254 8.16 17.35 -29.06
CA ALA A 254 8.39 17.56 -27.62
C ALA A 254 9.14 16.40 -26.95
N PHE A 255 9.38 15.31 -27.70
CA PHE A 255 10.12 14.14 -27.24
C PHE A 255 11.53 14.11 -27.86
N HIS A 256 12.58 14.06 -27.04
CA HIS A 256 13.97 14.17 -27.51
C HIS A 256 14.92 13.17 -26.84
N ILE A 257 15.61 12.39 -27.68
CA ILE A 257 16.68 11.45 -27.30
C ILE A 257 18.02 12.08 -27.74
N GLY A 258 18.97 12.31 -26.82
CA GLY A 258 20.27 12.89 -27.22
C GLY A 258 21.11 13.49 -26.09
N ALA A 259 22.02 14.39 -26.44
CA ALA A 259 22.90 15.12 -25.51
C ALA A 259 22.50 16.62 -25.39
N LEU A 260 22.83 17.24 -24.25
CA LEU A 260 22.13 18.42 -23.71
C LEU A 260 22.29 19.76 -24.48
N ALA A 261 21.18 20.28 -25.03
CA ALA A 261 20.67 21.68 -25.04
C ALA A 261 19.53 21.85 -26.08
N ARG A 262 18.54 22.78 -26.02
CA ARG A 262 17.89 23.61 -24.97
C ARG A 262 16.57 24.19 -25.59
N ASP A 263 15.83 25.03 -24.85
CA ASP A 263 14.77 25.98 -25.30
C ASP A 263 13.29 25.52 -25.41
N ALA A 264 12.39 26.46 -25.09
CA ALA A 264 10.93 26.56 -25.23
C ALA A 264 9.94 25.59 -24.55
N ASP A 265 9.95 24.29 -24.84
CA ASP A 265 8.78 23.42 -24.56
C ASP A 265 8.94 22.51 -23.31
N THR A 266 7.82 22.04 -22.76
CA THR A 266 7.78 20.95 -21.75
C THR A 266 8.41 19.70 -22.35
N ARG A 267 9.46 19.17 -21.71
CA ARG A 267 10.27 18.10 -22.31
C ARG A 267 10.53 16.92 -21.41
N ILE A 268 10.51 15.75 -22.04
CA ILE A 268 11.05 14.51 -21.52
C ILE A 268 12.41 14.30 -22.19
N PHE A 269 13.44 14.04 -21.39
CA PHE A 269 14.82 13.84 -21.86
C PHE A 269 15.40 12.56 -21.24
N TYR A 270 15.84 11.63 -22.08
CA TYR A 270 16.50 10.40 -21.66
C TYR A 270 17.97 10.38 -22.14
N ASN A 271 18.89 10.19 -21.20
CA ASN A 271 20.30 10.02 -21.50
C ASN A 271 20.64 8.53 -21.67
N VAL A 272 20.84 8.14 -22.94
CA VAL A 272 21.10 6.74 -23.34
C VAL A 272 22.35 6.12 -22.72
N ASP A 273 23.40 6.92 -22.44
CA ASP A 273 24.68 6.44 -21.92
C ASP A 273 24.64 6.10 -20.42
N ASN A 274 23.75 6.74 -19.66
CA ASN A 274 23.67 6.60 -18.20
C ASN A 274 22.28 6.16 -17.67
N GLY A 275 21.28 6.06 -18.55
CA GLY A 275 19.94 5.57 -18.26
C GLY A 275 19.02 6.57 -17.54
N LYS A 276 19.43 7.83 -17.37
CA LYS A 276 18.67 8.80 -16.57
C LYS A 276 17.57 9.48 -17.38
N LEU A 277 16.37 9.53 -16.80
CA LEU A 277 15.21 10.23 -17.34
C LEU A 277 14.99 11.55 -16.58
N TYR A 278 14.73 12.62 -17.33
CA TYR A 278 14.51 13.96 -16.83
C TYR A 278 13.23 14.57 -17.39
N PHE A 279 12.55 15.38 -16.58
CA PHE A 279 11.36 16.13 -16.93
C PHE A 279 11.57 17.63 -16.71
N ASP A 280 11.35 18.42 -17.75
CA ASP A 280 11.39 19.89 -17.77
C ASP A 280 9.95 20.42 -17.76
N ALA A 281 9.38 20.60 -16.57
CA ALA A 281 7.96 20.88 -16.38
C ALA A 281 7.53 22.30 -16.82
N ASP A 282 8.44 23.26 -16.74
CA ASP A 282 8.18 24.68 -17.02
C ASP A 282 8.80 25.17 -18.34
N GLY A 283 9.50 24.28 -19.06
CA GLY A 283 10.13 24.56 -20.36
C GLY A 283 11.33 25.52 -20.30
N THR A 284 11.69 26.04 -19.10
CA THR A 284 12.71 27.08 -18.95
C THR A 284 14.14 26.58 -19.21
N GLY A 285 14.32 25.27 -19.35
CA GLY A 285 15.50 24.64 -19.93
C GLY A 285 16.27 23.75 -18.96
N ALA A 286 17.37 23.17 -19.46
CA ALA A 286 18.15 22.10 -18.83
C ALA A 286 18.74 22.36 -17.41
N GLN A 287 18.51 23.54 -16.80
CA GLN A 287 18.84 23.83 -15.39
C GLN A 287 17.62 23.70 -14.45
N ALA A 288 16.40 23.75 -14.97
CA ALA A 288 15.15 23.50 -14.26
C ALA A 288 14.69 22.03 -14.35
N ALA A 289 15.09 21.31 -15.39
CA ALA A 289 14.80 19.90 -15.57
C ALA A 289 15.20 19.05 -14.35
N ILE A 290 14.26 18.24 -13.86
CA ILE A 290 14.41 17.34 -12.71
C ILE A 290 14.70 15.94 -13.23
N GLN A 291 15.63 15.21 -12.61
CA GLN A 291 15.73 13.77 -12.86
C GLN A 291 14.57 13.07 -12.14
N VAL A 292 13.69 12.41 -12.88
CA VAL A 292 12.49 11.73 -12.33
C VAL A 292 12.72 10.23 -12.14
N ALA A 293 13.54 9.62 -12.98
CA ALA A 293 13.81 8.18 -12.91
C ALA A 293 15.21 7.83 -13.43
N LYS A 294 15.55 6.55 -13.27
CA LYS A 294 16.65 5.87 -13.94
C LYS A 294 16.14 4.55 -14.49
N LEU A 295 16.41 4.29 -15.76
CA LEU A 295 16.08 3.05 -16.46
C LEU A 295 17.37 2.30 -16.82
N GLY A 296 17.23 1.24 -17.62
CA GLY A 296 18.34 0.64 -18.38
C GLY A 296 19.08 1.66 -19.26
N LYS A 297 20.26 1.27 -19.73
CA LYS A 297 21.05 2.04 -20.72
C LYS A 297 20.76 1.54 -22.12
N GLY A 298 20.98 2.37 -23.14
CA GLY A 298 20.85 1.93 -24.54
C GLY A 298 19.40 1.80 -25.04
N LEU A 299 18.40 2.21 -24.25
CA LEU A 299 17.00 2.10 -24.63
C LEU A 299 16.66 3.09 -25.75
N ASN A 300 15.95 2.62 -26.77
CA ASN A 300 15.43 3.45 -27.86
C ASN A 300 13.99 3.87 -27.54
N LEU A 301 13.84 4.71 -26.51
CA LEU A 301 12.54 5.23 -26.09
C LEU A 301 11.90 6.09 -27.19
N THR A 302 10.59 6.12 -27.26
CA THR A 302 9.78 6.91 -28.20
C THR A 302 8.60 7.57 -27.48
N HIS A 303 7.85 8.43 -28.15
CA HIS A 303 6.61 8.99 -27.57
C HIS A 303 5.57 7.93 -27.19
N ALA A 304 5.66 6.70 -27.73
CA ALA A 304 4.74 5.60 -27.44
C ALA A 304 5.05 4.90 -26.10
N ASP A 305 6.17 5.22 -25.46
CA ASP A 305 6.59 4.69 -24.16
C ASP A 305 6.12 5.58 -22.99
N PHE A 306 5.30 6.60 -23.26
CA PHE A 306 4.86 7.59 -22.28
C PHE A 306 3.34 7.77 -22.31
N VAL A 307 2.76 7.99 -21.12
CA VAL A 307 1.36 8.36 -20.91
C VAL A 307 1.33 9.69 -20.15
N LEU A 308 0.56 10.66 -20.67
CA LEU A 308 0.65 12.09 -20.35
C LEU A 308 -0.73 12.77 -20.39
#